data_AF-A0A3N5A2A6-F1
#
_entry.id   AF-A0A3N5A2A6-F1
#
_cell.length_a   1.000
_cell.length_b   1.000
_cell.length_c   1.000
_cell.angle_alpha   90.00
_cell.angle_beta   90.00
_cell.angle_gamma   90.00
#
_symmetry.space_group_name_H-M   'P 1'
#
loop_
_entity.id
_entity.type
_entity.pdbx_description
1 polymer ?
#
loop_
_entity_poly.entity_id
_entity_poly.type
_entity_poly.pdbx_seq_one_letter_code
_entity_poly.pdbx_strand_id
1 'polypeptide(L)'
;MSGPGEAIVRPPHVKFLDYEVELGLVIGAPLPVGTVVEERDLPAYVAGLVLSNDVSARDIQLTRTQFYESKSYPTFDETGSEREVTGDALRAQVASVAATLRELGVGTGDRVVGCLPNTPHAVAAFLAAASLGAVWSVCGQDYAPQAAADRFAQLEPTVLVAADGYRFNGTTHDRRPRPIRRYCRGGAGSTQRRRPLRAGSGRWTPRGR
;
A
#
# COMPACT_ATOMS: atom_id res chain seq x y z
N MET A 1 -13.58 15.77 -7.31
CA MET A 1 -12.41 16.01 -6.45
C MET A 1 -12.88 16.64 -5.15
N SER A 2 -12.41 16.12 -4.04
CA SER A 2 -12.54 16.69 -2.69
C SER A 2 -11.26 17.43 -2.36
N GLY A 3 -11.37 18.56 -1.66
CA GLY A 3 -10.23 19.28 -1.12
C GLY A 3 -9.45 18.47 -0.07
N PRO A 4 -8.24 18.93 0.33
CA PRO A 4 -7.40 18.24 1.29
C PRO A 4 -8.11 18.06 2.64
N GLY A 5 -8.47 16.82 2.98
CA GLY A 5 -9.18 16.49 4.23
C GLY A 5 -10.68 16.80 4.22
N GLU A 6 -11.25 17.15 3.07
CA GLU A 6 -12.70 17.20 2.89
C GLU A 6 -13.28 15.78 2.89
N ALA A 7 -14.53 15.65 3.31
CA ALA A 7 -15.18 14.36 3.45
C ALA A 7 -15.51 13.74 2.08
N ILE A 8 -15.22 12.45 1.91
CA ILE A 8 -15.81 11.66 0.83
C ILE A 8 -17.30 11.48 1.15
N VAL A 9 -18.16 12.04 0.29
CA VAL A 9 -19.61 11.94 0.43
C VAL A 9 -20.09 10.66 -0.25
N ARG A 10 -20.32 9.62 0.54
CA ARG A 10 -20.94 8.37 0.07
C ARG A 10 -22.40 8.65 -0.35
N PRO A 11 -22.80 8.36 -1.60
CA PRO A 11 -24.19 8.43 -2.01
C PRO A 11 -25.09 7.49 -1.18
N PRO A 12 -26.36 7.86 -0.88
CA PRO A 12 -27.22 7.05 -0.01
C PRO A 12 -27.44 5.61 -0.48
N HIS A 13 -27.40 5.37 -1.79
CA HIS A 13 -27.59 4.05 -2.39
C HIS A 13 -26.30 3.20 -2.44
N VAL A 14 -25.14 3.80 -2.22
CA VAL A 14 -23.84 3.10 -2.18
C VAL A 14 -23.62 2.55 -0.78
N LYS A 15 -23.43 1.24 -0.65
CA LYS A 15 -23.26 0.56 0.63
C LYS A 15 -21.80 0.26 0.97
N PHE A 16 -20.94 0.14 -0.02
CA PHE A 16 -19.55 -0.28 0.19
C PHE A 16 -18.58 0.56 -0.63
N LEU A 17 -17.84 1.44 0.05
CA LEU A 17 -16.71 2.18 -0.51
C LEU A 17 -15.41 1.45 -0.22
N ASP A 18 -14.49 1.49 -1.17
CA ASP A 18 -13.16 0.91 -1.08
C ASP A 18 -12.14 1.88 -1.67
N TYR A 19 -10.94 1.97 -1.07
CA TYR A 19 -9.85 2.73 -1.68
C TYR A 19 -9.15 1.87 -2.71
N GLU A 20 -8.89 2.47 -3.87
CA GLU A 20 -8.01 1.92 -4.87
C GLU A 20 -6.75 2.77 -4.96
N VAL A 21 -5.59 2.10 -5.04
CA VAL A 21 -4.38 2.74 -5.53
C VAL A 21 -4.52 2.86 -7.03
N GLU A 22 -4.53 4.08 -7.56
CA GLU A 22 -4.30 4.29 -8.99
C GLU A 22 -2.92 4.89 -9.20
N LEU A 23 -2.06 4.13 -9.89
CA LEU A 23 -0.79 4.63 -10.41
C LEU A 23 -1.00 5.05 -11.86
N GLY A 24 -0.98 6.35 -12.11
CA GLY A 24 -1.05 6.95 -13.43
C GLY A 24 0.34 7.30 -13.97
N LEU A 25 0.48 7.26 -15.30
CA LEU A 25 1.62 7.81 -16.02
C LEU A 25 1.25 9.18 -16.56
N VAL A 26 2.12 10.17 -16.37
CA VAL A 26 2.02 11.47 -17.06
C VAL A 26 2.78 11.35 -18.36
N ILE A 27 2.06 11.41 -19.48
CA ILE A 27 2.66 11.39 -20.81
C ILE A 27 3.05 12.82 -21.19
N GLY A 28 4.35 13.06 -21.33
CA GLY A 28 4.92 14.39 -21.62
C GLY A 28 5.19 14.66 -23.09
N ALA A 29 5.02 13.66 -23.96
CA ALA A 29 5.24 13.77 -25.40
C ALA A 29 4.05 13.16 -26.17
N PRO A 30 3.72 13.67 -27.37
CA PRO A 30 2.66 13.10 -28.18
C PRO A 30 2.86 11.60 -28.42
N LEU A 31 1.81 10.81 -28.18
CA LEU A 31 1.81 9.36 -28.39
C LEU A 31 0.61 8.97 -29.27
N PRO A 32 0.73 9.13 -30.62
CA PRO A 32 -0.36 8.82 -31.54
C PRO A 32 -0.84 7.37 -31.38
N VAL A 33 -2.14 7.14 -31.60
CA VAL A 33 -2.72 5.80 -31.58
C VAL A 33 -2.01 4.91 -32.60
N GLY A 34 -1.60 3.72 -32.17
CA GLY A 34 -0.84 2.76 -33.00
C GLY A 34 0.68 2.86 -32.85
N THR A 35 1.20 3.78 -32.02
CA THR A 35 2.63 3.83 -31.68
C THR A 35 3.03 2.56 -30.91
N VAL A 36 4.07 1.87 -31.39
CA VAL A 36 4.71 0.78 -30.66
C VAL A 36 5.77 1.39 -29.75
N VAL A 37 5.66 1.15 -28.44
CA VAL A 37 6.56 1.67 -27.42
C VAL A 37 7.32 0.49 -26.81
N GLU A 38 8.64 0.50 -26.95
CA GLU A 38 9.52 -0.46 -26.27
C GLU A 38 9.97 0.10 -24.91
N GLU A 39 10.47 -0.75 -24.02
CA GLU A 39 10.97 -0.34 -22.70
C GLU A 39 12.02 0.79 -22.78
N ARG A 40 12.89 0.72 -23.79
CA ARG A 40 13.92 1.73 -24.06
C ARG A 40 13.35 3.10 -24.44
N ASP A 41 12.12 3.16 -24.94
CA ASP A 41 11.48 4.38 -25.42
C ASP A 41 10.67 5.07 -24.31
N LEU A 42 10.34 4.36 -23.23
CA LEU A 42 9.54 4.87 -22.11
C LEU A 42 10.05 6.22 -21.54
N PRO A 43 11.37 6.45 -21.35
CA PRO A 43 11.87 7.72 -20.83
C PRO A 43 11.59 8.93 -21.74
N ALA A 44 11.33 8.71 -23.03
CA ALA A 44 10.99 9.78 -23.97
C ALA A 44 9.53 10.23 -23.89
N TYR A 45 8.64 9.36 -23.36
CA TYR A 45 7.20 9.61 -23.31
C TYR A 45 6.69 9.88 -21.90
N VAL A 46 7.25 9.23 -20.88
CA VAL A 46 6.79 9.35 -19.50
C VAL A 46 7.49 10.52 -18.81
N ALA A 47 6.75 11.60 -18.56
CA ALA A 47 7.23 12.77 -17.83
C ALA A 47 7.12 12.62 -16.30
N GLY A 48 6.28 11.70 -15.83
CA GLY A 48 6.09 11.51 -14.40
C GLY A 48 5.11 10.40 -14.03
N LEU A 49 4.95 10.22 -12.73
CA LEU A 49 4.00 9.30 -12.12
C LEU A 49 3.03 10.10 -11.25
N VAL A 50 1.75 9.75 -11.30
CA VAL A 50 0.73 10.28 -10.40
C VAL A 50 0.20 9.13 -9.57
N LEU A 51 0.10 9.35 -8.26
CA LEU A 51 -0.59 8.44 -7.35
C LEU A 51 -1.91 9.10 -6.97
N SER A 52 -3.03 8.49 -7.33
CA SER A 52 -4.35 8.94 -6.91
C SER A 52 -4.96 7.97 -5.92
N ASN A 53 -5.60 8.53 -4.89
CA ASN A 53 -6.42 7.80 -3.95
C ASN A 53 -7.85 7.83 -4.48
N ASP A 54 -8.12 6.91 -5.40
CA ASP A 54 -9.45 6.73 -5.95
C ASP A 54 -10.33 5.98 -4.95
N VAL A 55 -11.61 6.31 -4.92
CA VAL A 55 -12.62 5.64 -4.11
C VAL A 55 -13.58 4.97 -5.06
N SER A 56 -13.81 3.68 -4.87
CA SER A 56 -14.74 2.91 -5.68
C SER A 56 -15.96 2.46 -4.88
N ALA A 57 -17.15 2.69 -5.42
CA ALA A 57 -18.39 2.06 -4.94
C ALA A 57 -18.43 0.59 -5.38
N ARG A 58 -17.88 -0.30 -4.56
CA ARG A 58 -17.71 -1.73 -4.87
C ARG A 58 -19.00 -2.48 -5.03
N ASP A 59 -20.02 -2.11 -4.27
CA ASP A 59 -21.35 -2.70 -4.43
C ASP A 59 -21.94 -2.37 -5.80
N ILE A 60 -21.58 -1.24 -6.42
CA ILE A 60 -21.98 -0.92 -7.80
C ILE A 60 -21.06 -1.63 -8.81
N GLN A 61 -19.74 -1.53 -8.62
CA GLN A 61 -18.75 -2.09 -9.53
C GLN A 61 -18.89 -3.60 -9.70
N LEU A 62 -19.00 -4.33 -8.58
CA LEU A 62 -19.00 -5.80 -8.59
C LEU A 62 -20.36 -6.37 -8.98
N THR A 63 -21.46 -5.69 -8.66
CA THR A 63 -22.82 -6.23 -8.94
C THR A 63 -23.37 -5.80 -10.28
N ARG A 64 -22.99 -4.62 -10.79
CA ARG A 64 -23.50 -4.09 -12.07
C ARG A 64 -22.48 -4.15 -13.19
N THR A 65 -21.23 -4.52 -12.90
CA THR A 65 -20.12 -4.50 -13.88
C THR A 65 -19.91 -3.11 -14.50
N GLN A 66 -20.35 -2.05 -13.80
CA GLN A 66 -20.29 -0.66 -14.23
C GLN A 66 -19.10 0.04 -13.55
N PHE A 67 -17.93 -0.10 -14.17
CA PHE A 67 -16.67 0.48 -13.67
C PHE A 67 -16.68 2.01 -13.71
N TYR A 68 -17.36 2.60 -14.69
CA TYR A 68 -17.42 4.06 -14.84
C TYR A 68 -18.32 4.69 -13.77
N GLU A 69 -19.51 4.13 -13.55
CA GLU A 69 -20.46 4.63 -12.55
C GLU A 69 -19.88 4.52 -11.13
N SER A 70 -19.19 3.42 -10.81
CA SER A 70 -18.64 3.21 -9.46
C SER A 70 -17.53 4.19 -9.07
N LYS A 71 -16.89 4.84 -10.05
CA LYS A 71 -15.73 5.73 -9.87
C LYS A 71 -16.06 7.21 -10.09
N SER A 72 -17.20 7.52 -10.72
CA SER A 72 -17.50 8.89 -11.18
C SER A 72 -18.28 9.73 -10.17
N TYR A 73 -18.46 9.27 -8.93
CA TYR A 73 -19.20 10.04 -7.94
C TYR A 73 -18.41 11.31 -7.53
N PRO A 74 -19.10 12.45 -7.33
CA PRO A 74 -18.47 13.61 -6.73
C PRO A 74 -17.80 13.21 -5.42
N THR A 75 -16.64 13.82 -5.11
CA THR A 75 -15.83 13.59 -3.90
C THR A 75 -15.09 12.24 -3.77
N PHE A 76 -15.16 11.34 -4.76
CA PHE A 76 -14.44 10.04 -4.74
C PHE A 76 -12.94 10.12 -5.02
N ASP A 77 -12.39 11.32 -4.96
CA ASP A 77 -10.99 11.60 -5.15
C ASP A 77 -10.55 12.58 -4.06
N GLU A 78 -9.74 12.12 -3.13
CA GLU A 78 -9.21 12.91 -2.00
C GLU A 78 -7.90 13.66 -2.33
N THR A 79 -7.53 13.78 -3.61
CA THR A 79 -6.27 14.40 -4.06
C THR A 79 -6.09 15.88 -3.73
N GLY A 80 -7.00 16.54 -3.01
CA GLY A 80 -6.79 17.92 -2.60
C GLY A 80 -5.50 18.17 -1.77
N SER A 81 -4.84 17.12 -1.24
CA SER A 81 -3.46 17.23 -0.70
C SER A 81 -2.43 16.85 -1.77
N GLU A 82 -2.07 17.79 -2.64
CA GLU A 82 -1.00 17.57 -3.61
C GLU A 82 0.37 17.55 -2.92
N ARG A 83 1.10 16.44 -3.07
CA ARG A 83 2.50 16.34 -2.66
C ARG A 83 3.35 16.00 -3.87
N GLU A 84 4.14 16.97 -4.31
CA GLU A 84 5.11 16.77 -5.38
C GLU A 84 6.39 16.12 -4.83
N VAL A 85 6.91 15.14 -5.57
CA VAL A 85 8.21 14.51 -5.30
C VAL A 85 8.99 14.55 -6.60
N THR A 86 10.17 15.18 -6.59
CA THR A 86 11.02 15.24 -7.78
C THR A 86 11.56 13.86 -8.15
N GLY A 87 11.90 13.66 -9.42
CA GLY A 87 12.48 12.40 -9.88
C GLY A 87 13.75 12.00 -9.12
N ASP A 88 14.61 12.95 -8.79
CA ASP A 88 15.83 12.69 -8.01
C ASP A 88 15.53 12.30 -6.56
N ALA A 89 14.56 12.97 -5.92
CA ALA A 89 14.12 12.62 -4.57
C ALA A 89 13.52 11.22 -4.53
N LEU A 90 12.69 10.86 -5.52
CA LEU A 90 12.13 9.52 -5.65
C LEU A 90 13.23 8.48 -5.88
N ARG A 91 14.18 8.74 -6.80
CA ARG A 91 15.33 7.85 -7.04
C ARG A 91 16.15 7.61 -5.78
N ALA A 92 16.41 8.65 -5.00
CA ALA A 92 17.14 8.54 -3.74
C ALA A 92 16.37 7.70 -2.71
N GLN A 93 15.05 7.89 -2.58
CA GLN A 93 14.20 7.08 -1.71
C GLN A 93 14.18 5.62 -2.14
N VAL A 94 14.00 5.35 -3.43
CA VAL A 94 14.02 3.99 -4.00
C VAL A 94 15.36 3.32 -3.74
N ALA A 95 16.48 4.01 -3.99
CA ALA A 95 17.82 3.48 -3.73
C ALA A 95 18.03 3.14 -2.25
N SER A 96 17.58 4.01 -1.34
CA SER A 96 17.65 3.77 0.10
C SER A 96 16.84 2.54 0.52
N VAL A 97 15.61 2.42 0.04
CA VAL A 97 14.75 1.26 0.37
C VAL A 97 15.31 -0.02 -0.23
N ALA A 98 15.80 0.02 -1.48
CA ALA A 98 16.40 -1.13 -2.14
C ALA A 98 17.66 -1.61 -1.40
N ALA A 99 18.48 -0.71 -0.86
CA ALA A 99 19.62 -1.06 -0.02
C ALA A 99 19.18 -1.84 1.23
N THR A 100 18.18 -1.32 1.95
CA THR A 100 17.61 -2.01 3.12
C THR A 100 17.01 -3.37 2.77
N LEU A 101 16.29 -3.48 1.65
CA LEU A 101 15.74 -4.76 1.21
C LEU A 101 16.84 -5.79 0.89
N ARG A 102 17.93 -5.38 0.24
CA ARG A 102 19.10 -6.26 0.02
C ARG A 102 19.74 -6.71 1.34
N GLU A 103 19.89 -5.81 2.32
CA GLU A 103 20.41 -6.15 3.64
C GLU A 103 19.52 -7.16 4.38
N LEU A 104 18.21 -7.11 4.15
CA LEU A 104 17.24 -8.08 4.65
C LEU A 104 17.22 -9.41 3.87
N GLY A 105 18.05 -9.54 2.83
CA GLY A 105 18.22 -10.75 2.04
C GLY A 105 17.31 -10.86 0.82
N VAL A 106 16.67 -9.77 0.39
CA VAL A 106 15.84 -9.76 -0.83
C VAL A 106 16.71 -9.73 -2.07
N GLY A 107 16.47 -10.67 -2.98
CA GLY A 107 17.04 -10.73 -4.32
C GLY A 107 16.00 -11.03 -5.40
N THR A 108 16.49 -11.44 -6.57
CA THR A 108 15.64 -11.76 -7.71
C THR A 108 14.74 -12.97 -7.41
N GLY A 109 13.44 -12.84 -7.65
CA GLY A 109 12.44 -13.88 -7.40
C GLY A 109 11.92 -13.98 -5.95
N ASP A 110 12.50 -13.22 -5.01
CA ASP A 110 11.95 -13.10 -3.66
C ASP A 110 10.63 -12.32 -3.66
N ARG A 111 9.78 -12.59 -2.67
CA ARG A 111 8.49 -11.91 -2.53
C ARG A 111 8.59 -10.86 -1.43
N VAL A 112 8.28 -9.62 -1.80
CA VAL A 112 8.13 -8.51 -0.86
C VAL A 112 6.65 -8.16 -0.81
N VAL A 113 6.06 -8.22 0.39
CA VAL A 113 4.65 -7.90 0.59
C VAL A 113 4.49 -6.57 1.33
N GLY A 114 3.46 -5.80 0.99
CA GLY A 114 3.14 -4.51 1.60
C GLY A 114 1.80 -4.50 2.31
N CYS A 115 1.75 -3.93 3.51
CA CYS A 115 0.53 -3.46 4.17
C CYS A 115 0.68 -1.95 4.40
N LEU A 116 0.44 -1.17 3.35
CA LEU A 116 0.80 0.25 3.27
C LEU A 116 -0.41 1.08 2.86
N PRO A 117 -0.55 2.32 3.38
CA PRO A 117 -1.49 3.27 2.83
C PRO A 117 -1.00 3.76 1.47
N ASN A 118 -1.93 4.28 0.68
CA ASN A 118 -1.63 4.90 -0.61
C ASN A 118 -0.83 6.19 -0.41
N THR A 119 0.49 6.05 -0.39
CA THR A 119 1.45 7.12 -0.14
C THR A 119 2.64 6.99 -1.07
N PRO A 120 3.43 8.06 -1.28
CA PRO A 120 4.66 7.98 -2.06
C PRO A 120 5.63 6.89 -1.57
N HIS A 121 5.61 6.57 -0.28
CA HIS A 121 6.43 5.50 0.30
C HIS A 121 6.04 4.10 -0.22
N ALA A 122 4.75 3.86 -0.52
CA ALA A 122 4.32 2.60 -1.13
C ALA A 122 4.86 2.45 -2.55
N VAL A 123 4.87 3.55 -3.32
CA VAL A 123 5.50 3.59 -4.66
C VAL A 123 7.00 3.35 -4.56
N ALA A 124 7.68 4.01 -3.62
CA ALA A 124 9.11 3.80 -3.40
C ALA A 124 9.44 2.34 -3.02
N ALA A 125 8.62 1.70 -2.18
CA ALA A 125 8.79 0.28 -1.81
C ALA A 125 8.56 -0.66 -2.99
N PHE A 126 7.52 -0.41 -3.80
CA PHE A 126 7.25 -1.14 -5.03
C PHE A 126 8.43 -1.04 -6.02
N LEU A 127 8.86 0.17 -6.34
CA LEU A 127 9.97 0.42 -7.28
C LEU A 127 11.28 -0.17 -6.75
N ALA A 128 11.52 -0.12 -5.44
CA ALA A 128 12.69 -0.73 -4.82
C ALA A 128 12.68 -2.25 -4.99
N ALA A 129 11.56 -2.93 -4.69
CA ALA A 129 11.42 -4.37 -4.90
C ALA A 129 11.62 -4.75 -6.38
N ALA A 130 10.96 -4.01 -7.30
CA ALA A 130 11.11 -4.23 -8.74
C ALA A 130 12.57 -4.05 -9.21
N SER A 131 13.29 -3.05 -8.69
CA SER A 131 14.70 -2.81 -9.03
C SER A 131 15.66 -3.94 -8.60
N LEU A 132 15.23 -4.81 -7.67
CA LEU A 132 15.97 -6.00 -7.23
C LEU A 132 15.58 -7.25 -8.03
N GLY A 133 14.61 -7.15 -8.93
CA GLY A 133 13.97 -8.30 -9.56
C GLY A 133 13.08 -9.11 -8.60
N ALA A 134 12.68 -8.53 -7.47
CA ALA A 134 11.76 -9.14 -6.52
C ALA A 134 10.31 -8.96 -6.99
N VAL A 135 9.44 -9.87 -6.58
CA VAL A 135 7.99 -9.81 -6.83
C VAL A 135 7.33 -9.00 -5.73
N TRP A 136 6.60 -7.96 -6.11
CA TRP A 136 5.83 -7.12 -5.19
C TRP A 136 4.37 -7.55 -5.12
N SER A 137 3.79 -7.57 -3.92
CA SER A 137 2.36 -7.69 -3.70
C SER A 137 1.94 -6.82 -2.53
N VAL A 138 0.72 -6.29 -2.53
CA VAL A 138 0.27 -5.34 -1.49
C VAL A 138 -1.20 -5.58 -1.15
N CYS A 139 -1.56 -5.36 0.11
CA CYS A 139 -2.94 -5.19 0.54
C CYS A 139 -3.15 -3.81 1.16
N GLY A 140 -4.36 -3.26 1.00
CA GLY A 140 -4.77 -2.05 1.72
C GLY A 140 -4.74 -2.26 3.23
N GLN A 141 -4.51 -1.19 3.99
CA GLN A 141 -4.49 -1.24 5.46
C GLN A 141 -5.88 -1.36 6.11
N ASP A 142 -6.93 -1.28 5.32
CA ASP A 142 -8.33 -1.47 5.71
C ASP A 142 -8.66 -2.95 5.96
N TYR A 143 -7.86 -3.87 5.43
CA TYR A 143 -7.99 -5.31 5.64
C TYR A 143 -7.93 -5.71 7.12
N ALA A 144 -8.76 -6.68 7.49
CA ALA A 144 -8.60 -7.37 8.77
C ALA A 144 -7.21 -8.03 8.82
N PRO A 145 -6.47 -7.93 9.94
CA PRO A 145 -5.10 -8.46 10.01
C PRO A 145 -4.97 -9.93 9.61
N GLN A 146 -5.95 -10.76 10.00
CA GLN A 146 -5.96 -12.18 9.63
C GLN A 146 -6.17 -12.37 8.12
N ALA A 147 -7.08 -11.62 7.50
CA ALA A 147 -7.34 -11.72 6.07
C ALA A 147 -6.12 -11.29 5.23
N ALA A 148 -5.38 -10.27 5.69
CA ALA A 148 -4.10 -9.89 5.07
C ALA A 148 -3.05 -11.01 5.22
N ALA A 149 -2.93 -11.58 6.43
CA ALA A 149 -2.00 -12.66 6.70
C ALA A 149 -2.29 -13.91 5.85
N ASP A 150 -3.55 -14.31 5.71
CA ASP A 150 -3.96 -15.48 4.93
C ASP A 150 -3.64 -15.34 3.43
N ARG A 151 -3.68 -14.10 2.91
CA ARG A 151 -3.25 -13.81 1.53
C ARG A 151 -1.75 -13.88 1.36
N PHE A 152 -1.00 -13.29 2.29
CA PHE A 152 0.46 -13.29 2.21
C PHE A 152 1.06 -14.67 2.48
N ALA A 153 0.41 -15.52 3.28
CA ALA A 153 0.88 -16.87 3.55
C ALA A 153 1.07 -17.70 2.26
N GLN A 154 0.25 -17.45 1.23
CA GLN A 154 0.35 -18.13 -0.07
C GLN A 154 1.59 -17.72 -0.88
N LEU A 155 2.19 -16.57 -0.56
CA LEU A 155 3.33 -16.01 -1.29
C LEU A 155 4.67 -16.33 -0.62
N GLU A 156 4.66 -16.86 0.61
CA GLU A 156 5.85 -17.13 1.41
C GLU A 156 6.86 -15.96 1.35
N PRO A 157 6.48 -14.76 1.84
CA PRO A 157 7.28 -13.56 1.63
C PRO A 157 8.57 -13.55 2.42
N THR A 158 9.62 -13.00 1.80
CA THR A 158 10.92 -12.74 2.45
C THR A 158 10.83 -11.54 3.38
N VAL A 159 10.08 -10.50 2.97
CA VAL A 159 9.92 -9.25 3.73
C VAL A 159 8.47 -8.76 3.69
N LEU A 160 7.98 -8.24 4.83
CA LEU A 160 6.76 -7.45 4.95
C LEU A 160 7.13 -5.99 5.22
N VAL A 161 6.63 -5.07 4.39
CA VAL A 161 6.70 -3.63 4.59
C VAL A 161 5.35 -3.15 5.14
N ALA A 162 5.33 -2.53 6.32
CA ALA A 162 4.09 -2.09 6.96
C ALA A 162 4.21 -0.66 7.49
N ALA A 163 3.11 0.10 7.40
CA ALA A 163 3.00 1.40 8.08
C ALA A 163 2.20 1.26 9.38
N ASP A 164 2.35 2.23 10.28
CA ASP A 164 1.75 2.25 11.61
C ASP A 164 0.27 2.65 11.61
N GLY A 165 -0.22 3.21 10.52
CA GLY A 165 -1.62 3.56 10.35
C GLY A 165 -1.89 4.25 9.03
N TYR A 166 -3.14 4.69 8.87
CA TYR A 166 -3.61 5.40 7.68
C TYR A 166 -4.67 6.42 8.06
N ARG A 167 -4.95 7.37 7.16
CA ARG A 167 -6.05 8.31 7.29
C ARG A 167 -7.15 7.93 6.31
N PHE A 168 -8.41 7.98 6.75
CA PHE A 168 -9.59 7.68 5.95
C PHE A 168 -10.69 8.66 6.33
N ASN A 169 -11.26 9.38 5.34
CA ASN A 169 -12.39 10.30 5.54
C ASN A 169 -12.15 11.27 6.73
N GLY A 170 -11.00 11.94 6.72
CA GLY A 170 -10.55 12.85 7.78
C GLY A 170 -10.09 12.20 9.10
N THR A 171 -10.34 10.91 9.30
CA THR A 171 -10.07 10.16 10.53
C THR A 171 -8.75 9.39 10.46
N THR A 172 -7.95 9.42 11.53
CA THR A 172 -6.70 8.64 11.63
C THR A 172 -6.97 7.27 12.27
N HIS A 173 -6.53 6.22 11.60
CA HIS A 173 -6.64 4.83 12.03
C HIS A 173 -5.26 4.26 12.40
N ASP A 174 -5.03 4.02 13.68
CA ASP A 174 -3.81 3.38 14.19
C ASP A 174 -3.88 1.85 13.97
N ARG A 175 -2.84 1.30 13.36
CA ARG A 175 -2.68 -0.13 13.04
C ARG A 175 -1.54 -0.78 13.83
N ARG A 176 -0.84 -0.04 14.69
CA ARG A 176 0.12 -0.64 15.60
C ARG A 176 -0.61 -1.60 16.55
N PRO A 177 0.02 -2.71 16.95
CA PRO A 177 -0.53 -3.53 18.01
C PRO A 177 -0.73 -2.65 19.25
N ARG A 178 -1.97 -2.51 19.73
CA ARG A 178 -2.25 -1.83 21.00
C ARG A 178 -1.38 -2.50 22.07
N PRO A 179 -0.73 -1.74 22.98
CA PRO A 179 -0.06 -2.36 24.11
C PRO A 179 -1.10 -3.20 24.86
N ILE A 180 -0.86 -4.50 24.93
CA ILE A 180 -1.75 -5.47 25.57
C ILE A 180 -1.93 -5.05 27.03
N ARG A 181 -3.03 -4.35 27.34
CA ARG A 181 -3.58 -4.36 28.70
C ARG A 181 -4.06 -5.79 28.93
N ARG A 182 -3.26 -6.55 29.68
CA ARG A 182 -3.56 -7.90 30.20
C ARG A 182 -5.07 -8.10 30.40
N TYR A 183 -5.69 -8.90 29.54
CA TYR A 183 -6.79 -9.75 29.96
C TYR A 183 -6.16 -10.99 30.59
N CYS A 184 -5.83 -10.90 31.88
CA CYS A 184 -5.57 -12.08 32.72
C CYS A 184 -6.89 -12.49 33.35
N ARG A 185 -7.37 -13.70 33.03
CA ARG A 185 -8.16 -14.49 33.98
C ARG A 185 -7.70 -15.95 33.92
N GLY A 186 -7.11 -16.40 35.02
CA GLY A 186 -7.03 -17.80 35.45
C GLY A 186 -5.80 -18.57 35.01
N GLY A 187 -4.96 -18.97 35.99
CA GLY A 187 -3.96 -20.03 35.84
C GLY A 187 -2.58 -19.65 36.36
N ALA A 188 -2.30 -20.04 37.60
CA ALA A 188 -1.08 -19.75 38.35
C ALA A 188 0.19 -20.36 37.74
N GLY A 189 1.34 -19.70 37.93
CA GLY A 189 2.64 -20.35 37.79
C GLY A 189 3.78 -19.42 37.39
N SER A 190 4.69 -19.21 38.34
CA SER A 190 6.09 -18.78 38.21
C SER A 190 6.44 -17.43 37.55
N THR A 191 6.88 -16.57 38.45
CA THR A 191 7.62 -15.32 38.31
C THR A 191 8.93 -15.50 37.52
N GLN A 192 9.12 -14.76 36.43
CA GLN A 192 10.47 -14.26 36.10
C GLN A 192 10.39 -12.91 35.39
N ARG A 193 10.85 -11.87 36.10
CA ARG A 193 11.08 -10.52 35.59
C ARG A 193 12.11 -10.59 34.46
N ARG A 194 11.81 -10.04 33.28
CA ARG A 194 12.83 -9.64 32.30
C ARG A 194 12.48 -8.26 31.72
N ARG A 195 13.51 -7.40 31.69
CA ARG A 195 13.53 -6.01 31.22
C ARG A 195 13.06 -5.89 29.75
N PRO A 196 12.55 -4.71 29.33
CA PRO A 196 12.13 -4.50 27.95
C PRO A 196 13.35 -4.41 27.03
N LEU A 197 13.37 -5.22 25.97
CA LEU A 197 14.27 -5.06 24.83
C LEU A 197 13.50 -4.43 23.67
N ARG A 198 14.08 -3.37 23.10
CA ARG A 198 13.65 -2.65 21.89
C ARG A 198 13.78 -3.52 20.64
N ALA A 199 13.02 -3.13 19.61
CA ALA A 199 13.18 -3.40 18.17
C ALA A 199 13.79 -4.78 17.81
N GLY A 200 12.91 -5.77 17.62
CA GLY A 200 13.28 -7.10 17.15
C GLY A 200 12.86 -7.32 15.71
N SER A 201 13.85 -7.56 14.85
CA SER A 201 13.76 -8.29 13.58
C SER A 201 12.94 -9.57 13.75
N GLY A 202 11.70 -9.57 13.29
CA GLY A 202 10.83 -10.75 13.31
C GLY A 202 10.94 -11.50 11.99
N ARG A 203 11.72 -12.59 11.97
CA ARG A 203 11.64 -13.59 10.90
C ARG A 203 10.26 -14.26 10.98
N TRP A 204 9.48 -14.17 9.90
CA TRP A 204 8.16 -14.78 9.81
C TRP A 204 8.28 -16.30 9.87
N THR A 205 7.54 -16.93 10.78
CA THR A 205 7.40 -18.40 10.86
C THR A 205 5.94 -18.78 10.63
N PRO A 206 5.62 -19.48 9.52
CA PRO A 206 4.27 -20.02 9.33
C PRO A 206 4.03 -21.18 10.30
N ARG A 207 2.87 -21.21 10.96
CA ARG A 207 2.47 -22.33 11.81
C ARG A 207 2.09 -23.54 10.94
N GLY A 208 2.62 -24.70 11.33
CA GLY A 208 2.27 -26.00 10.75
C GLY A 208 0.83 -26.42 11.03
N ARG A 209 0.40 -27.38 10.19
CA ARG A 209 -0.95 -27.96 10.03
C ARG A 209 -1.64 -28.36 11.32
#